data_AF-A0A9D7DP86-F1
#
_entry.id   AF-A0A9D7DP86-F1
#
_cell.length_a   1.000
_cell.length_b   1.000
_cell.length_c   1.000
_cell.angle_alpha   90.00
_cell.angle_beta   90.00
_cell.angle_gamma   90.00
#
_symmetry.space_group_name_H-M   'P 1'
#
loop_
_entity.id
_entity.type
_entity.pdbx_description
1 polymer ?
#
loop_
_entity_poly.entity_id
_entity_poly.type
_entity_poly.pdbx_seq_one_letter_code
_entity_poly.pdbx_strand_id
1 'polypeptide(L)'
;MIVVGAFLWYDGLSPFVGTICRGILRLDQFGGLDFSFEHGGDYNDPTDGFTGTPYTVALQTDGRILVGGDFTSYEGVARNRIVRLNADGTVDPTFDPGTGFNDPVHALVIQPDGKILVGGDFLQRGDPRAHRTAERRWQLGCHLPTLRRVQ
;
A
#
# COMPACT_ATOMS: atom_id res chain seq x y z
N MET A 1 10.99 7.60 -12.76
CA MET A 1 11.37 6.45 -11.89
C MET A 1 11.01 6.79 -10.46
N ILE A 2 10.42 5.87 -9.66
CA ILE A 2 10.10 6.13 -8.25
C ILE A 2 11.16 5.45 -7.39
N VAL A 3 11.69 6.16 -6.40
CA VAL A 3 12.70 5.67 -5.46
C VAL A 3 12.09 5.63 -4.06
N VAL A 4 12.37 4.57 -3.31
CA VAL A 4 11.91 4.35 -1.93
C VAL A 4 13.10 4.45 -0.98
N GLY A 5 13.00 5.26 0.07
CA GLY A 5 14.03 5.39 1.09
C GLY A 5 13.95 6.70 1.89
N ALA A 6 14.61 6.72 3.06
CA ALA A 6 14.82 7.92 3.84
C ALA A 6 16.11 8.62 3.37
N PHE A 7 15.99 9.80 2.77
CA PHE A 7 17.14 10.62 2.39
C PHE A 7 17.35 11.69 3.47
N LEU A 8 18.28 11.42 4.39
CA LEU A 8 18.50 12.26 5.58
C LEU A 8 19.95 12.78 5.66
N TRP A 9 20.54 13.36 4.61
CA TRP A 9 21.89 13.95 4.74
C TRP A 9 22.08 15.16 3.82
N TYR A 10 22.47 16.30 4.41
CA TYR A 10 23.01 17.47 3.72
C TYR A 10 24.51 17.22 3.44
N ASP A 11 24.84 16.64 2.29
CA ASP A 11 26.22 16.53 1.83
C ASP A 11 26.61 17.66 0.84
N GLY A 12 25.69 18.57 0.53
CA GLY A 12 25.91 19.68 -0.41
C GLY A 12 26.20 19.23 -1.85
N LEU A 13 26.06 17.93 -2.14
CA LEU A 13 26.42 17.30 -3.41
C LEU A 13 25.27 16.49 -4.02
N SER A 14 24.21 16.21 -3.25
CA SER A 14 23.00 15.61 -3.83
C SER A 14 22.16 16.63 -4.61
N PRO A 15 21.53 16.23 -5.73
CA PRO A 15 20.59 17.07 -6.48
C PRO A 15 19.27 17.34 -5.73
N PHE A 16 19.19 16.96 -4.45
CA PHE A 16 17.99 16.95 -3.61
C PHE A 16 18.02 18.01 -2.50
N VAL A 17 18.93 18.98 -2.58
CA VAL A 17 19.09 20.06 -1.60
C VAL A 17 17.77 20.80 -1.37
N GLY A 18 17.26 20.75 -0.14
CA GLY A 18 16.07 21.49 0.29
C GLY A 18 14.74 20.71 0.23
N THR A 19 14.72 19.51 -0.34
CA THR A 19 13.51 18.67 -0.41
C THR A 19 13.74 17.39 0.38
N ILE A 20 13.12 17.28 1.55
CA ILE A 20 13.24 16.08 2.39
C ILE A 20 12.02 15.21 2.10
N CYS A 21 12.16 14.23 1.22
CA CYS A 21 11.09 13.27 1.00
C CYS A 21 11.07 12.26 2.14
N ARG A 22 9.96 12.18 2.89
CA ARG A 22 9.76 11.14 3.91
C ARG A 22 9.25 9.86 3.25
N GLY A 23 10.11 9.20 2.46
CA GLY A 23 9.93 7.79 2.10
C GLY A 23 9.81 7.47 0.61
N ILE A 24 9.10 8.29 -0.19
CA ILE A 24 9.04 8.12 -1.65
C ILE A 24 9.42 9.40 -2.37
N LEU A 25 10.06 9.29 -3.53
CA LEU A 25 10.31 10.41 -4.42
C LEU A 25 10.18 9.96 -5.87
N ARG A 26 9.80 10.88 -6.75
CA ARG A 26 9.77 10.64 -8.19
C ARG A 26 10.89 11.41 -8.86
N LEU A 27 11.58 10.72 -9.77
CA LEU A 27 12.57 11.30 -10.66
C LEU A 27 12.00 11.44 -12.07
N ASP A 28 12.38 12.52 -12.73
CA ASP A 28 12.12 12.76 -14.14
C ASP A 28 12.93 11.80 -15.05
N GLN A 29 12.78 11.94 -16.36
CA GLN A 29 13.48 11.11 -17.34
C GLN A 29 15.00 11.34 -17.40
N PHE A 30 15.48 12.44 -16.83
CA PHE A 30 16.89 12.83 -16.77
C PHE A 30 17.53 12.54 -15.41
N GLY A 31 16.76 12.01 -14.45
CA GLY A 31 17.22 11.66 -13.10
C GLY A 31 17.14 12.81 -12.09
N GLY A 32 16.58 13.96 -12.45
CA GLY A 32 16.27 15.06 -11.53
C GLY A 32 15.00 14.78 -10.73
N LEU A 33 14.77 15.53 -9.63
CA LEU A 33 13.49 15.45 -8.90
C LEU A 33 12.34 15.96 -9.76
N ASP A 34 11.25 15.21 -9.74
CA ASP A 34 9.99 15.66 -10.30
C ASP A 34 9.18 16.43 -9.24
N PHE A 35 9.26 17.76 -9.28
CA PHE A 35 8.55 18.67 -8.39
C PHE A 35 7.03 18.71 -8.61
N SER A 36 6.51 18.07 -9.67
CA SER A 36 5.06 17.93 -9.86
C SER A 36 4.45 16.78 -9.06
N PHE A 37 5.28 15.98 -8.39
CA PHE A 37 4.86 14.87 -7.55
C PHE A 37 4.80 15.29 -6.09
N GLU A 38 3.62 15.19 -5.49
CA GLU A 38 3.41 15.34 -4.05
C GLU A 38 4.06 14.13 -3.34
N HIS A 39 5.33 14.30 -2.97
CA HIS A 39 6.13 13.25 -2.35
C HIS A 39 5.96 13.12 -0.84
N GLY A 40 5.26 14.09 -0.23
CA GLY A 40 5.13 14.25 1.21
C GLY A 40 6.47 14.55 1.89
N GLY A 41 6.62 15.74 2.46
CA GLY A 41 7.81 16.08 3.25
C GLY A 41 8.30 17.51 3.16
N ASP A 42 7.49 18.46 3.61
CA ASP A 42 8.05 19.54 4.40
C ASP A 42 8.66 18.91 5.67
N TYR A 43 10.00 18.96 5.79
CA TYR A 43 10.69 18.47 6.97
C TYR A 43 10.29 19.21 8.25
N ASN A 44 9.76 20.43 8.11
CA ASN A 44 9.28 21.24 9.22
C ASN A 44 7.87 20.84 9.66
N ASP A 45 7.13 20.06 8.85
CA ASP A 45 5.80 19.57 9.21
C ASP A 45 5.85 18.07 9.54
N PRO A 46 5.67 17.68 10.82
CA PRO A 46 5.62 16.28 11.22
C PRO A 46 4.36 15.54 10.73
N THR A 47 3.39 16.24 10.11
CA THR A 47 2.16 15.67 9.57
C THR A 47 2.21 15.39 8.06
N ASP A 48 3.26 15.89 7.40
CA ASP A 48 3.49 15.76 5.96
C ASP A 48 4.30 14.48 5.65
N GLY A 49 3.84 13.71 4.66
CA GLY A 49 4.39 12.43 4.25
C GLY A 49 4.03 11.24 5.14
N PHE A 50 4.87 10.20 5.09
CA PHE A 50 4.66 8.95 5.83
C PHE A 50 5.11 9.07 7.29
N THR A 51 4.27 8.60 8.23
CA THR A 51 4.65 8.51 9.66
C THR A 51 5.65 7.41 9.98
N GLY A 52 5.90 6.53 9.02
CA GLY A 52 6.89 5.45 9.11
C GLY A 52 7.50 5.18 7.75
N THR A 53 8.17 4.04 7.60
CA THR A 53 8.98 3.79 6.41
C THR A 53 8.17 3.03 5.35
N PRO A 54 7.96 3.57 4.14
CA PRO A 54 7.53 2.77 3.01
C PRO A 54 8.66 1.82 2.60
N TYR A 55 8.33 0.56 2.30
CA TYR A 55 9.29 -0.47 1.90
C TYR A 55 9.17 -0.83 0.42
N THR A 56 7.99 -0.63 -0.17
CA THR A 56 7.70 -1.10 -1.52
C THR A 56 6.73 -0.18 -2.24
N VAL A 57 6.90 -0.09 -3.57
CA VAL A 57 6.01 0.64 -4.47
C VAL A 57 5.71 -0.20 -5.70
N ALA A 58 4.50 -0.09 -6.22
CA ALA A 58 4.09 -0.72 -7.46
C ALA A 58 3.25 0.23 -8.30
N LEU A 59 3.59 0.36 -9.59
CA LEU A 59 2.85 1.18 -10.54
C LEU A 59 1.71 0.35 -11.16
N GLN A 60 0.49 0.87 -11.13
CA GLN A 60 -0.66 0.30 -11.81
C GLN A 60 -0.73 0.79 -13.26
N THR A 61 -1.44 0.07 -14.12
CA THR A 61 -1.57 0.38 -15.55
C THR A 61 -2.29 1.70 -15.83
N ASP A 62 -3.05 2.22 -14.87
CA ASP A 62 -3.75 3.50 -14.93
C ASP A 62 -2.88 4.69 -14.44
N GLY A 63 -1.61 4.44 -14.09
CA GLY A 63 -0.69 5.46 -13.60
C GLY A 63 -0.78 5.71 -12.09
N ARG A 64 -1.68 5.03 -11.37
CA ARG A 64 -1.73 5.09 -9.90
C ARG A 64 -0.58 4.30 -9.29
N ILE A 65 -0.20 4.68 -8.08
CA ILE A 65 0.95 4.12 -7.37
C ILE A 65 0.46 3.48 -6.09
N LEU A 66 0.76 2.21 -5.89
CA LEU A 66 0.50 1.53 -4.63
C LEU A 66 1.78 1.54 -3.79
N VAL A 67 1.66 1.92 -2.53
CA VAL A 67 2.79 2.00 -1.59
C VAL A 67 2.49 1.12 -0.38
N GLY A 68 3.46 0.30 0.02
CA GLY A 68 3.39 -0.57 1.19
C GLY A 68 4.59 -0.35 2.11
N GLY A 69 4.40 -0.52 3.42
CA GLY A 69 5.49 -0.43 4.40
C GLY A 69 5.02 -0.47 5.85
N ASP A 70 5.82 0.11 6.74
CA ASP A 70 5.58 0.24 8.18
C ASP A 70 5.17 1.67 8.55
N PHE A 71 4.11 2.19 7.92
CA PHE A 71 3.51 3.50 8.24
C PHE A 71 2.05 3.35 8.70
N THR A 72 1.53 4.36 9.40
CA THR A 72 0.13 4.39 9.90
C THR A 72 -0.68 5.52 9.28
N SER A 73 -0.02 6.48 8.64
CA SER A 73 -0.66 7.54 7.86
C SER A 73 0.27 8.09 6.77
N TYR A 74 -0.34 8.77 5.81
CA TYR A 74 0.30 9.56 4.75
C TYR A 74 -0.46 10.87 4.59
N GLU A 75 0.22 12.02 4.59
CA GLU A 75 -0.40 13.36 4.53
C GLU A 75 -1.47 13.58 5.61
N GLY A 76 -1.20 13.13 6.85
CA GLY A 76 -2.16 13.16 7.96
C GLY A 76 -3.39 12.24 7.78
N VAL A 77 -3.54 11.54 6.64
CA VAL A 77 -4.63 10.59 6.40
C VAL A 77 -4.25 9.21 6.92
N ALA A 78 -5.07 8.68 7.83
CA ALA A 78 -4.88 7.34 8.39
C ALA A 78 -4.92 6.27 7.29
N ARG A 79 -3.79 5.57 7.11
CA ARG A 79 -3.57 4.52 6.11
C ARG A 79 -2.59 3.51 6.70
N ASN A 80 -3.12 2.38 7.17
CA ASN A 80 -2.29 1.38 7.84
C ASN A 80 -1.59 0.50 6.81
N ARG A 81 -0.27 0.69 6.70
CA ARG A 81 0.68 -0.16 5.96
C ARG A 81 0.51 -0.21 4.45
N ILE A 82 -0.58 0.32 3.91
CA ILE A 82 -0.87 0.40 2.49
C ILE A 82 -1.60 1.70 2.14
N VAL A 83 -1.21 2.35 1.06
CA VAL A 83 -1.91 3.50 0.47
C VAL A 83 -1.82 3.41 -1.05
N ARG A 84 -2.88 3.85 -1.74
CA ARG A 84 -2.84 4.12 -3.17
C ARG A 84 -2.79 5.63 -3.39
N LEU A 85 -1.86 6.05 -4.23
CA LEU A 85 -1.67 7.43 -4.65
C LEU A 85 -2.09 7.57 -6.12
N ASN A 86 -2.59 8.75 -6.47
CA ASN A 86 -2.77 9.14 -7.86
C ASN A 86 -1.40 9.37 -8.51
N ALA A 87 -1.41 9.57 -9.83
CA ALA A 87 -0.19 9.83 -10.58
C ALA A 87 0.53 11.10 -10.11
N ASP A 88 -0.14 12.06 -9.48
CA ASP A 88 0.46 13.27 -8.93
C ASP A 88 1.00 13.10 -7.50
N GLY A 89 0.82 11.95 -6.85
CA GLY A 89 1.27 11.71 -5.47
C GLY A 89 0.22 12.00 -4.39
N THR A 90 -0.92 12.58 -4.77
CA THR A 90 -2.07 12.76 -3.87
C THR A 90 -2.67 11.41 -3.47
N VAL A 91 -3.29 11.32 -2.29
CA VAL A 91 -4.03 10.10 -1.87
C VAL A 91 -5.20 9.86 -2.81
N ASP A 92 -5.35 8.62 -3.30
CA ASP A 92 -6.57 8.20 -3.99
C ASP A 92 -7.66 7.86 -2.96
N PRO A 93 -8.73 8.67 -2.84
CA PRO A 93 -9.79 8.43 -1.86
C PRO A 93 -10.67 7.22 -2.21
N THR A 94 -10.62 6.74 -3.46
CA THR A 94 -11.43 5.61 -3.92
C THR A 94 -10.85 4.25 -3.53
N PHE A 95 -9.61 4.24 -3.03
CA PHE A 95 -8.98 3.05 -2.48
C PHE A 95 -9.26 2.97 -0.97
N ASP A 96 -10.05 1.97 -0.58
CA ASP A 96 -10.36 1.69 0.82
C ASP A 96 -9.74 0.34 1.24
N PRO A 97 -8.63 0.34 1.99
CA PRO A 97 -8.06 -0.87 2.57
C PRO A 97 -8.78 -1.30 3.86
N GLY A 98 -9.88 -0.65 4.24
CA GLY A 98 -10.59 -0.86 5.50
C GLY A 98 -9.70 -0.47 6.68
N THR A 99 -9.46 -1.42 7.60
CA THR A 99 -8.51 -1.23 8.71
C THR A 99 -7.05 -1.28 8.28
N GLY A 100 -6.77 -1.60 7.01
CA GLY A 100 -5.43 -1.88 6.49
C GLY A 100 -4.83 -3.15 7.09
N PHE A 101 -3.50 -3.24 7.06
CA PHE A 101 -2.78 -4.40 7.59
C PHE A 101 -2.31 -4.18 9.02
N ASN A 102 -2.27 -5.27 9.79
CA ASN A 102 -1.79 -5.31 11.17
C ASN A 102 -0.26 -5.31 11.26
N ASP A 103 0.41 -5.93 10.29
CA ASP A 103 1.87 -6.05 10.21
C ASP A 103 2.43 -5.36 8.95
N PRO A 104 3.74 -5.05 8.89
CA PRO A 104 4.33 -4.36 7.75
C PRO A 104 4.16 -5.08 6.42
N VAL A 105 3.93 -4.30 5.37
CA VAL A 105 3.92 -4.76 3.97
C VAL A 105 5.33 -4.63 3.41
N HIS A 106 5.97 -5.75 3.06
CA HIS A 106 7.33 -5.78 2.51
C HIS A 106 7.35 -5.84 0.98
N ALA A 107 6.30 -6.37 0.36
CA ALA A 107 6.25 -6.56 -1.09
C ALA A 107 4.85 -6.35 -1.67
N LEU A 108 4.80 -5.74 -2.85
CA LEU A 108 3.60 -5.56 -3.65
C LEU A 108 3.86 -6.02 -5.09
N VAL A 109 2.90 -6.75 -5.66
CA VAL A 109 2.90 -7.11 -7.09
C VAL A 109 1.51 -6.89 -7.67
N ILE A 110 1.44 -6.14 -8.77
CA ILE A 110 0.19 -5.96 -9.53
C ILE A 110 0.10 -7.09 -10.56
N GLN A 111 -1.01 -7.83 -10.55
CA GLN A 111 -1.31 -8.87 -11.51
C GLN A 111 -1.94 -8.27 -12.78
N PRO A 112 -1.83 -8.95 -13.94
CA PRO A 112 -2.40 -8.45 -15.20
C PRO A 112 -3.92 -8.22 -15.18
N ASP A 113 -4.65 -8.88 -14.28
CA ASP A 113 -6.09 -8.70 -14.08
C ASP A 113 -6.43 -7.55 -13.11
N GLY A 114 -5.43 -6.78 -12.68
CA GLY A 114 -5.58 -5.64 -11.77
C GLY A 114 -5.61 -6.02 -10.29
N LYS A 115 -5.52 -7.30 -9.94
CA LYS A 115 -5.39 -7.74 -8.54
C LYS A 115 -4.01 -7.41 -7.98
N ILE A 116 -3.92 -7.33 -6.66
CA ILE A 116 -2.70 -7.00 -5.92
C ILE A 116 -2.33 -8.19 -5.06
N LEU A 117 -1.11 -8.70 -5.22
CA LEU A 117 -0.50 -9.62 -4.27
C LEU A 117 0.30 -8.80 -3.26
N VAL A 118 0.09 -9.08 -1.98
CA VAL A 118 0.74 -8.40 -0.86
C VAL A 118 1.52 -9.43 -0.06
N GLY A 119 2.82 -9.18 0.12
CA GLY A 119 3.70 -9.96 0.99
C GLY A 119 4.14 -9.13 2.18
N GLY A 120 4.17 -9.72 3.37
CA GLY A 120 4.49 -9.05 4.62
C GLY A 120 4.54 -10.02 5.78
N ASP A 121 4.72 -9.50 6.99
CA ASP A 121 4.87 -10.28 8.22
C ASP A 121 3.52 -10.72 8.82
N PHE A 122 2.45 -10.78 8.02
CA PHE A 122 1.09 -11.03 8.49
C PHE A 122 0.99 -12.36 9.24
N LEU A 123 0.89 -12.27 10.56
CA LEU A 123 0.68 -13.45 11.40
C LEU A 123 -0.81 -13.78 11.51
N GLN A 124 -1.48 -14.20 10.43
CA GLN A 124 -2.52 -15.23 10.58
C GLN A 124 -3.06 -15.87 9.30
N ARG A 125 -2.88 -17.19 9.23
CA ARG A 125 -3.92 -18.09 8.74
C ARG A 125 -5.07 -18.09 9.77
N GLY A 126 -6.03 -17.19 9.60
CA GLY A 126 -7.31 -17.15 10.33
C GLY A 126 -7.39 -16.22 11.54
N ASP A 127 -7.61 -14.92 11.30
CA ASP A 127 -8.21 -14.00 12.27
C ASP A 127 -9.74 -13.94 12.01
N PRO A 128 -10.61 -14.23 13.00
CA PRO A 128 -12.07 -14.06 12.87
C PRO A 128 -12.55 -12.61 12.69
N ARG A 129 -11.66 -11.61 12.65
CA ARG A 129 -12.01 -10.19 12.46
C ARG A 129 -11.73 -9.65 11.05
N ALA A 130 -11.05 -10.40 10.18
CA ALA A 130 -10.71 -9.94 8.82
C ALA A 130 -11.78 -10.21 7.75
N HIS A 131 -12.90 -10.87 8.07
CA HIS A 131 -13.97 -11.10 7.11
C HIS A 131 -15.32 -11.22 7.83
N ARG A 132 -16.07 -10.12 7.95
CA ARG A 132 -17.50 -10.21 8.24
C ARG A 132 -18.33 -9.22 7.44
N THR A 133 -18.11 -9.21 6.13
CA THR A 133 -19.11 -8.78 5.16
C THR A 133 -19.07 -9.77 3.99
N ALA A 134 -20.22 -10.37 3.66
CA ALA A 134 -20.45 -11.55 2.81
C ALA A 134 -20.16 -12.88 3.56
N GLU A 135 -21.10 -13.79 3.82
CA GLU A 135 -22.33 -14.13 3.10
C GLU A 135 -23.44 -14.54 4.09
N ARG A 136 -24.65 -13.98 3.92
CA ARG A 136 -25.87 -14.69 4.32
C ARG A 136 -26.06 -15.81 3.30
N ARG A 137 -26.45 -16.99 3.80
CA ARG A 137 -27.17 -18.05 3.07
C ARG A 137 -26.30 -19.08 2.32
N TRP A 138 -25.83 -20.08 3.05
CA TRP A 138 -25.70 -21.44 2.50
C TRP A 138 -26.80 -22.32 3.09
N GLN A 139 -27.73 -22.68 2.21
CA GLN A 139 -28.84 -23.58 2.47
C GLN A 139 -28.29 -24.99 2.76
N LEU A 140 -28.68 -25.57 3.89
CA LEU A 140 -28.53 -27.01 4.12
C LEU A 140 -29.48 -27.75 3.17
N GLY A 141 -28.94 -28.37 2.13
CA GLY A 141 -29.75 -29.07 1.14
C GLY A 141 -28.94 -29.87 0.12
N CYS A 142 -27.80 -30.44 0.50
CA CYS A 142 -27.04 -31.33 -0.37
C CYS A 142 -27.43 -32.78 -0.08
N HIS A 143 -28.32 -33.29 -0.93
CA HIS A 143 -28.75 -34.66 -1.15
C HIS A 143 -27.68 -35.74 -0.86
N LEU A 144 -27.98 -36.70 0.04
CA LEU A 144 -27.19 -37.92 0.25
C LEU A 144 -27.57 -38.99 -0.80
N PRO A 145 -26.62 -39.67 -1.45
CA PRO A 145 -26.94 -40.75 -2.40
C PRO A 145 -27.35 -42.03 -1.67
N THR A 146 -28.44 -42.64 -2.14
CA THR A 146 -28.91 -43.99 -1.77
C THR A 146 -27.89 -45.08 -2.11
N LEU A 147 -27.56 -45.93 -1.13
CA LEU A 147 -27.03 -47.28 -1.36
C LEU A 147 -27.87 -48.31 -0.56
N ARG A 148 -28.37 -49.31 -1.29
CA ARG A 148 -28.99 -50.56 -0.79
C ARG A 148 -27.90 -51.38 -0.02
N ARG A 149 -28.16 -52.35 0.88
CA ARG A 149 -29.11 -53.48 0.86
C ARG A 149 -28.97 -54.34 2.16
N VAL A 150 -30.00 -55.15 2.45
CA VAL A 150 -30.07 -56.37 3.33
C VAL A 150 -30.15 -56.06 4.84
N GLN A 151 -31.09 -56.56 5.65
CA GLN A 151 -31.95 -57.77 5.61
C GLN A 151 -33.43 -57.49 5.37
#